data_AF-A0A973RUY8-F1
#
_entry.id   AF-A0A973RUY8-F1
#
_cell.length_a   1.000
_cell.length_b   1.000
_cell.length_c   1.000
_cell.angle_alpha   90.00
_cell.angle_beta   90.00
_cell.angle_gamma   90.00
#
_symmetry.space_group_name_H-M   'P 1'
#
loop_
_entity.id
_entity.type
_entity.pdbx_description
1 polymer ?
#
loop_
_entity_poly.entity_id
_entity_poly.type
_entity_poly.pdbx_seq_one_letter_code
_entity_poly.pdbx_strand_id
1 'polypeptide(L)'
;ALLEATAFGTRTIIDAFEDAAVPVRELITAGGLTKNALLMQIYADVTRRPLSIIGSAQGPALGAAMHAAVAADAYPDIRAAAHAMGKVERGVYQPDPERAAVYERLYAEYRLLHDYFGRGTNEVMHRLRHIRAEASLLSS
;
A
#
# COMPACT_ATOMS: atom_id res chain seq x y z
N ALA A 1 -0.60 -4.68 16.30
CA ALA A 1 -1.82 -3.88 15.99
C ALA A 1 -1.59 -2.78 14.94
N LEU A 2 -0.65 -1.85 15.13
CA LEU A 2 -0.46 -0.72 14.18
C LEU A 2 0.05 -1.15 12.80
N LEU A 3 0.95 -2.14 12.76
CA LEU A 3 1.49 -2.69 11.52
C LEU A 3 0.40 -3.37 10.68
N GLU A 4 -0.47 -4.16 11.32
CA GLU A 4 -1.59 -4.79 10.62
C GLU A 4 -2.59 -3.75 10.10
N ALA A 5 -2.84 -2.67 10.87
CA ALA A 5 -3.76 -1.62 10.45
C ALA A 5 -3.35 -0.95 9.11
N THR A 6 -2.04 -0.74 8.88
CA THR A 6 -1.57 -0.17 7.60
C THR A 6 -1.72 -1.16 6.45
N ALA A 7 -1.52 -2.46 6.72
CA ALA A 7 -1.74 -3.52 5.74
C ALA A 7 -3.24 -3.66 5.40
N PHE A 8 -4.15 -3.56 6.39
CA PHE A 8 -5.59 -3.58 6.16
C PHE A 8 -6.07 -2.36 5.36
N GLY A 9 -5.52 -1.18 5.64
CA GLY A 9 -5.78 0.01 4.81
C GLY A 9 -5.34 -0.20 3.36
N THR A 10 -4.17 -0.81 3.16
CA THR A 10 -3.68 -1.17 1.81
C THR A 10 -4.59 -2.20 1.13
N ARG A 11 -5.05 -3.24 1.86
CA ARG A 11 -5.99 -4.21 1.32
C ARG A 11 -7.32 -3.59 0.93
N THR A 12 -7.81 -2.62 1.70
CA THR A 12 -9.05 -1.89 1.36
C THR A 12 -8.94 -1.14 0.03
N ILE A 13 -7.75 -0.60 -0.28
CA ILE A 13 -7.49 0.03 -1.58
C ILE A 13 -7.48 -1.03 -2.69
N ILE A 14 -6.83 -2.17 -2.44
CA ILE A 14 -6.77 -3.28 -3.41
C ILE A 14 -8.17 -3.82 -3.72
N ASP A 15 -8.96 -4.11 -2.69
CA ASP A 15 -10.34 -4.59 -2.82
C ASP A 15 -11.16 -3.59 -3.66
N ALA A 16 -10.99 -2.28 -3.46
CA ALA A 16 -11.68 -1.26 -4.27
C ALA A 16 -11.28 -1.28 -5.76
N PHE A 17 -10.02 -1.57 -6.08
CA PHE A 17 -9.60 -1.78 -7.48
C PHE A 17 -10.23 -3.05 -8.06
N GLU A 18 -10.22 -4.15 -7.30
CA GLU A 18 -10.77 -5.44 -7.73
C GLU A 18 -12.31 -5.36 -7.92
N ASP A 19 -13.03 -4.68 -7.03
CA ASP A 19 -14.46 -4.38 -7.14
C ASP A 19 -14.78 -3.55 -8.40
N ALA A 20 -13.83 -2.72 -8.85
CA ALA A 20 -13.91 -1.97 -10.11
C ALA A 20 -13.39 -2.77 -11.33
N ALA A 21 -13.25 -4.10 -11.21
CA ALA A 21 -12.73 -5.01 -12.22
C ALA A 21 -11.28 -4.71 -12.69
N VAL A 22 -10.48 -4.07 -11.85
CA VAL A 22 -9.04 -3.83 -12.08
C VAL A 22 -8.22 -4.83 -11.25
N PRO A 23 -7.68 -5.90 -11.85
CA PRO A 23 -7.02 -6.96 -11.10
C PRO A 23 -5.66 -6.52 -10.52
N VAL A 24 -5.44 -6.81 -9.23
CA VAL A 24 -4.15 -6.61 -8.55
C VAL A 24 -3.52 -7.96 -8.24
N ARG A 25 -2.44 -8.31 -8.97
CA ARG A 25 -1.83 -9.65 -8.89
C ARG A 25 -0.56 -9.72 -8.04
N GLU A 26 0.13 -8.60 -7.88
CA GLU A 26 1.44 -8.49 -7.24
C GLU A 26 1.59 -7.07 -6.71
N LEU A 27 2.28 -6.93 -5.58
CA LEU A 27 2.66 -5.62 -5.04
C LEU A 27 4.15 -5.40 -5.23
N ILE A 28 4.52 -4.37 -6.00
CA ILE A 28 5.91 -3.96 -6.16
C ILE A 28 6.19 -2.84 -5.16
N THR A 29 7.11 -3.11 -4.24
CA THR A 29 7.42 -2.25 -3.10
C THR A 29 8.77 -1.57 -3.25
N ALA A 30 8.85 -0.36 -2.70
CA ALA A 30 10.01 0.51 -2.75
C ALA A 30 10.14 1.30 -1.45
N GLY A 31 11.31 1.91 -1.25
CA GLY A 31 11.55 2.83 -0.13
C GLY A 31 11.76 2.12 1.21
N GLY A 32 11.67 2.87 2.30
CA GLY A 32 12.06 2.41 3.65
C GLY A 32 11.27 1.20 4.17
N LEU A 33 10.09 0.92 3.61
CA LEU A 33 9.25 -0.22 3.98
C LEU A 33 9.99 -1.56 3.80
N THR A 34 10.82 -1.65 2.75
CA THR A 34 11.54 -2.88 2.37
C THR A 34 12.57 -3.31 3.43
N LYS A 35 12.95 -2.41 4.35
CA LYS A 35 13.88 -2.69 5.45
C LYS A 35 13.22 -3.45 6.61
N ASN A 36 11.89 -3.57 6.63
CA ASN A 36 11.15 -4.23 7.69
C ASN A 36 10.52 -5.54 7.18
N ALA A 37 11.27 -6.65 7.32
CA ALA A 37 10.83 -7.97 6.85
C ALA A 37 9.52 -8.43 7.47
N LEU A 38 9.28 -8.13 8.75
CA LEU A 38 8.01 -8.48 9.41
C LEU A 38 6.83 -7.77 8.74
N LEU A 39 6.97 -6.46 8.51
CA LEU A 39 5.92 -5.66 7.88
C LEU A 39 5.68 -6.10 6.43
N MET A 40 6.73 -6.41 5.69
CA MET A 40 6.63 -6.96 4.34
C MET A 40 5.86 -8.29 4.32
N GLN A 41 6.16 -9.22 5.23
CA GLN A 41 5.43 -10.48 5.32
C GLN A 41 3.97 -10.26 5.74
N ILE A 42 3.69 -9.37 6.70
CA ILE A 42 2.32 -9.01 7.08
C ILE A 42 1.55 -8.49 5.87
N TYR A 43 2.15 -7.64 5.04
CA TYR A 43 1.49 -7.16 3.82
C TYR A 43 1.20 -8.29 2.85
N ALA A 44 2.13 -9.23 2.64
CA ALA A 44 1.90 -10.39 1.78
C ALA A 44 0.70 -11.22 2.28
N ASP A 45 0.69 -11.56 3.57
CA ASP A 45 -0.35 -12.41 4.17
C ASP A 45 -1.70 -11.70 4.22
N VAL A 46 -1.72 -10.43 4.63
CA VAL A 46 -2.95 -9.63 4.71
C VAL A 46 -3.50 -9.44 3.31
N THR A 47 -2.71 -9.02 2.34
CA THR A 47 -3.22 -8.76 0.98
C THR A 47 -3.50 -10.05 0.22
N ARG A 48 -2.88 -11.18 0.59
CA ARG A 48 -2.85 -12.45 -0.17
C ARG A 48 -2.21 -12.31 -1.54
N ARG A 49 -1.20 -11.45 -1.67
CA ARG A 49 -0.50 -11.21 -2.95
C ARG A 49 1.01 -11.35 -2.71
N PRO A 50 1.77 -11.84 -3.71
CA PRO A 50 3.22 -11.78 -3.65
C PRO A 50 3.70 -10.32 -3.57
N LEU A 51 4.73 -10.08 -2.75
CA LEU A 51 5.44 -8.81 -2.71
C LEU A 51 6.80 -8.93 -3.38
N SER A 52 7.05 -7.99 -4.25
CA SER A 52 8.29 -7.82 -4.99
C SER A 52 8.98 -6.54 -4.56
N ILE A 53 10.30 -6.50 -4.69
CA ILE A 53 11.11 -5.38 -4.23
C ILE A 53 11.84 -4.77 -5.43
N ILE A 54 11.78 -3.45 -5.58
CA ILE A 54 12.61 -2.79 -6.60
C ILE A 54 14.09 -2.93 -6.25
N GLY A 55 14.92 -3.23 -7.25
CA GLY A 55 16.37 -3.36 -7.06
C GLY A 55 17.09 -2.03 -6.82
N SER A 56 16.42 -0.90 -7.06
CA SER A 56 16.98 0.45 -6.84
C SER A 56 16.56 1.00 -5.48
N ALA A 57 17.54 1.47 -4.70
CA ALA A 57 17.27 2.21 -3.47
C ALA A 57 16.61 3.59 -3.72
N GLN A 58 16.66 4.09 -4.96
CA GLN A 58 16.14 5.40 -5.37
C GLN A 58 15.14 5.24 -6.52
N GLY A 59 14.00 4.61 -6.24
CA GLY A 59 12.94 4.36 -7.23
C GLY A 59 12.52 5.61 -8.02
N PRO A 60 12.20 6.75 -7.37
CA PRO A 60 11.81 7.97 -8.06
C PRO A 60 12.91 8.52 -8.99
N ALA A 61 14.16 8.52 -8.55
CA ALA A 61 15.29 9.00 -9.36
C ALA A 61 15.52 8.10 -10.58
N LEU A 62 15.40 6.78 -10.42
CA LEU A 62 15.50 5.84 -11.54
C LEU A 62 14.37 6.06 -12.55
N GLY A 63 13.14 6.29 -12.09
CA GLY A 63 12.01 6.62 -12.97
C GLY A 63 12.26 7.91 -13.77
N ALA A 64 12.77 8.96 -13.12
CA ALA A 64 13.14 10.20 -13.80
C ALA A 64 14.25 9.97 -14.85
N ALA A 65 15.26 9.15 -14.53
CA ALA A 65 16.32 8.80 -15.48
C ALA A 65 15.79 8.01 -16.69
N MET A 66 14.82 7.10 -16.49
CA MET A 66 14.16 6.39 -17.60
C MET A 66 13.44 7.36 -18.53
N HIS A 67 12.68 8.32 -17.99
CA HIS A 67 12.02 9.35 -18.80
C HIS A 67 13.02 10.25 -19.53
N ALA A 68 14.13 10.63 -18.88
CA ALA A 68 15.18 11.41 -19.51
C ALA A 68 15.86 10.63 -20.65
N ALA A 69 16.09 9.33 -20.48
CA ALA A 69 16.67 8.48 -21.53
C ALA A 69 15.74 8.35 -22.75
N VAL A 70 14.42 8.28 -22.54
CA VAL A 70 13.44 8.32 -23.64
C VAL A 70 13.43 9.69 -24.33
N ALA A 71 13.44 10.78 -23.56
CA ALA A 71 13.47 12.14 -24.12
C ALA A 71 14.77 12.45 -24.88
N ALA A 72 15.86 11.74 -24.58
CA ALA A 72 17.14 11.84 -25.29
C ALA A 72 17.27 10.83 -26.44
N ASP A 73 16.17 10.19 -26.86
CA ASP A 73 16.11 9.17 -27.92
C ASP A 73 17.02 7.94 -27.69
N ALA A 74 17.48 7.71 -26.45
CA ALA A 74 18.28 6.54 -26.09
C ALA A 74 17.44 5.25 -26.02
N TYR A 75 16.13 5.38 -25.77
CA TYR A 75 15.14 4.31 -25.83
C TYR A 75 13.89 4.80 -26.56
N PRO A 76 13.20 3.93 -27.31
CA PRO A 76 12.04 4.32 -28.12
C PRO A 76 10.80 4.68 -27.28
N ASP A 77 10.66 4.11 -26.09
CA ASP A 77 9.56 4.41 -25.17
C ASP A 77 9.91 4.05 -23.71
N ILE A 78 9.00 4.40 -22.80
CA ILE A 78 9.17 4.14 -21.37
C ILE A 78 9.18 2.65 -21.03
N ARG A 79 8.55 1.78 -21.83
CA ARG A 79 8.54 0.34 -21.59
C ARG A 79 9.90 -0.27 -21.91
N ALA A 80 10.52 0.13 -23.01
CA ALA A 80 11.87 -0.27 -23.39
C ALA A 80 12.90 0.23 -22.35
N ALA A 81 12.80 1.49 -21.94
CA ALA A 81 13.65 2.03 -20.87
C ALA A 81 13.44 1.29 -19.54
N ALA A 82 12.20 1.02 -19.14
CA ALA A 82 11.90 0.27 -17.91
C ALA A 82 12.43 -1.18 -17.96
N HIS A 83 12.35 -1.84 -19.12
CA HIS A 83 12.89 -3.18 -19.30
C HIS A 83 14.42 -3.23 -19.19
N ALA A 84 15.10 -2.25 -19.79
CA ALA A 84 16.57 -2.21 -19.81
C ALA A 84 17.18 -1.68 -18.50
N MET A 85 16.54 -0.67 -17.89
CA MET A 85 17.08 0.06 -16.74
C MET A 85 16.47 -0.39 -15.41
N GLY A 86 15.30 -1.02 -15.44
CA GLY A 86 14.58 -1.46 -14.25
C GLY A 86 15.14 -2.77 -13.72
N LYS A 87 15.13 -2.92 -12.39
CA LYS A 87 15.41 -4.19 -11.72
C LYS A 87 14.34 -4.42 -10.65
N VAL A 88 13.78 -5.62 -10.62
CA VAL A 88 12.81 -6.06 -9.62
C VAL A 88 13.19 -7.46 -9.16
N GLU A 89 13.31 -7.64 -7.85
CA GLU A 89 13.38 -8.95 -7.23
C GLU A 89 11.95 -9.42 -6.98
N ARG A 90 11.54 -10.48 -7.69
CA ARG A 90 10.13 -10.90 -7.75
C ARG A 90 9.77 -11.90 -6.66
N GLY A 91 8.61 -11.71 -6.05
CA GLY A 91 8.01 -12.67 -5.14
C GLY A 91 8.85 -12.95 -3.89
N VAL A 92 9.59 -11.93 -3.41
CA VAL A 92 10.47 -12.01 -2.23
C VAL A 92 9.69 -12.45 -1.00
N TYR A 93 8.45 -11.98 -0.85
CA TYR A 93 7.54 -12.45 0.18
C TYR A 93 6.32 -13.09 -0.48
N GLN A 94 6.06 -14.34 -0.11
CA GLN A 94 4.88 -15.08 -0.53
C GLN A 94 3.85 -15.10 0.61
N PRO A 95 2.55 -14.99 0.32
CA PRO A 95 1.53 -15.11 1.35
C PRO A 95 1.55 -16.50 1.96
N ASP A 96 1.57 -16.56 3.28
CA ASP A 96 1.33 -17.79 4.03
C ASP A 96 -0.18 -18.05 4.11
N PRO A 97 -0.70 -19.18 3.59
CA PRO A 97 -2.13 -19.45 3.58
C PRO A 97 -2.78 -19.51 4.96
N GLU A 98 -2.08 -20.03 5.97
CA GLU A 98 -2.60 -20.18 7.33
C GLU A 98 -2.69 -18.82 8.01
N ARG A 99 -1.64 -18.00 7.90
CA ARG A 99 -1.64 -16.64 8.43
C ARG A 99 -2.65 -15.76 7.72
N ALA A 100 -2.75 -15.88 6.39
CA ALA A 100 -3.75 -15.16 5.61
C ALA A 100 -5.19 -15.50 6.03
N ALA A 101 -5.48 -16.76 6.39
CA ALA A 101 -6.78 -17.16 6.92
C ALA A 101 -7.10 -16.47 8.26
N VAL A 102 -6.11 -16.30 9.13
CA VAL A 102 -6.27 -15.53 10.37
C VAL A 102 -6.48 -14.04 10.08
N TYR A 103 -5.68 -13.46 9.18
CA TYR A 103 -5.82 -12.06 8.82
C TYR A 103 -7.14 -11.74 8.12
N GLU A 104 -7.76 -12.71 7.43
CA GLU A 104 -9.09 -12.51 6.86
C GLU A 104 -10.13 -12.17 7.91
N ARG A 105 -10.10 -12.89 9.04
CA ARG A 105 -11.02 -12.65 10.17
C ARG A 105 -10.77 -11.28 10.78
N LEU A 106 -9.51 -10.90 10.96
CA LEU A 106 -9.14 -9.58 11.47
C LEU A 106 -9.51 -8.45 10.49
N TYR A 107 -9.38 -8.70 9.19
CA TYR A 107 -9.73 -7.74 8.16
C TYR A 107 -11.23 -7.49 8.08
N ALA A 108 -12.06 -8.52 8.31
CA ALA A 108 -13.51 -8.35 8.42
C ALA A 108 -13.89 -7.40 9.57
N GLU A 109 -13.26 -7.53 10.73
CA GLU A 109 -13.45 -6.61 11.86
C GLU A 109 -12.96 -5.19 11.53
N TYR A 110 -11.80 -5.09 10.87
CA TYR A 110 -11.29 -3.80 10.39
C TYR A 110 -12.28 -3.11 9.45
N ARG A 111 -12.87 -3.82 8.48
CA ARG A 111 -13.85 -3.28 7.54
C ARG A 111 -15.11 -2.77 8.23
N LEU A 112 -15.62 -3.53 9.20
CA LEU A 112 -16.77 -3.12 9.99
C LEU A 112 -16.52 -1.79 10.69
N LEU A 113 -15.36 -1.64 11.34
CA LEU A 113 -14.99 -0.41 12.04
C LEU A 113 -14.69 0.74 11.07
N HIS A 114 -13.99 0.45 9.97
CA HIS A 114 -13.70 1.40 8.89
C HIS A 114 -15.00 2.01 8.36
N ASP A 115 -16.00 1.19 8.06
CA ASP A 115 -17.27 1.66 7.50
C ASP A 115 -18.13 2.37 8.56
N TYR A 116 -18.19 1.83 9.78
CA TYR A 116 -18.95 2.43 10.88
C TYR A 116 -18.50 3.87 11.18
N PHE A 117 -17.19 4.10 11.25
CA PHE A 117 -16.63 5.42 11.53
C PHE A 117 -16.38 6.30 10.29
N GLY A 118 -16.26 5.70 9.10
CA GLY A 118 -15.82 6.39 7.89
C GLY A 118 -16.89 6.61 6.81
N ARG A 119 -18.06 5.95 6.90
CA ARG A 119 -19.13 6.03 5.87
C ARG A 119 -20.44 6.65 6.36
N GLY A 120 -20.39 7.38 7.47
CA GLY A 120 -21.52 8.19 7.97
C GLY A 120 -22.45 7.49 8.96
N THR A 121 -22.26 6.20 9.26
CA THR A 121 -23.04 5.50 10.31
C THR A 121 -22.82 6.15 11.68
N ASN A 122 -21.59 6.53 12.00
CA ASN A 122 -21.27 7.30 13.20
C ASN A 122 -20.15 8.31 12.96
N GLU A 123 -20.53 9.58 12.84
CA GLU A 123 -19.59 10.70 12.64
C GLU A 123 -18.88 11.17 13.93
N VAL A 124 -18.69 10.29 14.91
CA VAL A 124 -18.06 10.65 16.20
C VAL A 124 -16.67 11.24 16.02
N MET A 125 -15.89 10.75 15.05
CA MET A 125 -14.55 11.29 14.78
C MET A 125 -14.59 12.75 14.33
N HIS A 126 -15.57 13.14 13.50
CA HIS A 126 -15.77 14.53 13.07
C HIS A 126 -16.20 15.41 14.25
N ARG A 127 -17.17 14.95 15.05
CA ARG A 127 -17.64 15.69 16.25
C ARG A 127 -16.51 15.91 17.26
N LEU A 128 -15.71 14.88 17.55
CA LEU A 128 -14.58 14.99 18.47
C LEU A 128 -13.51 15.96 17.96
N ARG A 129 -13.24 15.99 16.65
CA ARG A 129 -12.32 16.97 16.05
C ARG A 129 -12.83 18.41 16.22
N HIS A 130 -14.14 18.63 16.08
CA HIS A 130 -14.76 19.93 16.29
C HIS A 130 -14.66 20.39 17.75
N ILE A 131 -15.07 19.53 18.70
CA ILE A 131 -14.98 19.79 20.14
C ILE A 131 -13.53 20.10 20.55
N ARG A 132 -12.55 19.36 20.02
CA ARG A 132 -11.13 19.63 20.28
C ARG A 132 -10.71 21.01 19.75
N ALA A 133 -11.17 21.41 18.57
CA ALA A 133 -10.85 22.72 18.01
C ALA A 133 -11.44 23.86 18.84
N GLU A 134 -12.69 23.73 19.30
CA GLU A 134 -13.32 24.67 20.23
C GLU A 134 -12.54 24.79 21.54
N ALA A 135 -12.15 23.65 22.14
CA ALA A 135 -11.38 23.65 23.38
C ALA A 135 -10.01 24.34 23.22
N SER A 136 -9.33 24.14 22.08
CA SER A 136 -8.05 24.82 21.80
C SER A 136 -8.21 26.35 21.67
N LEU A 137 -9.32 26.84 21.11
CA LEU A 137 -9.59 28.28 20.97
C LEU A 137 -9.94 28.96 22.31
N LEU A 138 -10.56 28.24 23.24
CA LEU A 138 -10.86 28.75 24.58
C LEU A 138 -9.63 28.79 25.51
N SER A 139 -8.54 28.12 25.09
CA SER A 139 -7.28 28.00 25.84
C SER A 139 -6.21 29.01 25.38
N SER A 140 -6.52 29.85 24.38
CA SER A 140 -5.66 30.86 23.76
C SER A 140 -6.21 32.25 23.97
#